data_AF-A0A8J7GXI4-F1
#
_entry.id   AF-A0A8J7GXI4-F1
#
_cell.length_a   1.000
_cell.length_b   1.000
_cell.length_c   1.000
_cell.angle_alpha   90.00
_cell.angle_beta   90.00
_cell.angle_gamma   90.00
#
_symmetry.space_group_name_H-M   'P 1'
#
loop_
_entity.id
_entity.type
_entity.pdbx_description
1 polymer ?
#
loop_
_entity_poly.entity_id
_entity_poly.type
_entity_poly.pdbx_seq_one_letter_code
_entity_poly.pdbx_strand_id
1 'polypeptide(L)'
;MNTSTVADWFRLTRHDAPADTPPAPDPQVDDDPADGDDAAVDWQAEAGKWKKLSRTNEQRAKDNAAAATRLAELEAAQQTDAERLTQRAADAEARAQAATARAVVAEVKALAGMFADPDDAVALLGSLDGYADAAGDIDTDAIGADLADLLVRKPHLAKPAGPRTPRPDPGVGSRGDAPEVDYRTAAPAVFADELAKYGLRPRS
;
A
#
# COMPACT_ATOMS: atom_id res chain seq x y z
N MET A 1 60.71 11.87 1.07
CA MET A 1 61.24 10.76 1.87
C MET A 1 60.07 9.84 2.21
N ASN A 2 60.25 8.54 1.96
CA ASN A 2 59.39 7.36 2.16
C ASN A 2 58.05 7.33 1.38
N THR A 3 57.83 6.56 0.31
CA THR A 3 57.96 5.11 -0.02
C THR A 3 56.95 4.19 0.67
N SER A 4 56.03 3.61 -0.12
CA SER A 4 55.67 2.18 -0.25
C SER A 4 54.19 2.00 -0.65
N THR A 5 53.87 1.53 -1.86
CA THR A 5 53.74 0.12 -2.33
C THR A 5 52.24 -0.25 -2.44
N VAL A 6 51.59 -0.06 -3.59
CA VAL A 6 51.30 -1.01 -4.69
C VAL A 6 50.28 -2.11 -4.33
N ALA A 7 49.11 -2.08 -5.01
CA ALA A 7 48.37 -3.26 -5.48
C ALA A 7 47.38 -2.83 -6.61
N ASP A 8 47.88 -2.71 -7.84
CA ASP A 8 47.13 -2.34 -9.05
C ASP A 8 46.90 -3.60 -9.92
N TRP A 9 45.89 -4.41 -9.58
CA TRP A 9 45.71 -5.79 -10.07
C TRP A 9 44.60 -6.00 -11.11
N PHE A 10 44.11 -4.96 -11.79
CA PHE A 10 43.19 -5.16 -12.92
C PHE A 10 43.34 -4.09 -14.02
N ARG A 11 44.43 -4.17 -14.81
CA ARG A 11 44.46 -3.58 -16.16
C ARG A 11 44.53 -4.66 -17.22
N LEU A 12 43.35 -4.98 -17.73
CA LEU A 12 43.08 -5.82 -18.90
C LEU A 12 43.58 -5.08 -20.16
N THR A 13 44.76 -5.39 -20.67
CA THR A 13 45.20 -4.91 -22.00
C THR A 13 44.47 -5.68 -23.08
N ARG A 14 43.37 -5.07 -23.56
CA ARG A 14 42.71 -5.38 -24.83
C ARG A 14 43.67 -4.94 -25.96
N HIS A 15 44.35 -5.88 -26.60
CA HIS A 15 45.15 -5.60 -27.81
C HIS A 15 44.26 -5.81 -29.02
N ASP A 16 43.74 -4.71 -29.57
CA ASP A 16 43.11 -4.70 -30.89
C ASP A 16 43.37 -3.33 -31.55
N ALA A 17 44.27 -3.30 -32.54
CA ALA A 17 44.34 -2.32 -33.64
C ALA A 17 45.37 -2.77 -34.70
N PRO A 18 45.15 -2.51 -36.01
CA PRO A 18 45.82 -3.20 -37.12
C PRO A 18 46.98 -2.42 -37.79
N ALA A 19 47.66 -3.15 -38.70
CA ALA A 19 48.53 -2.72 -39.82
C ALA A 19 49.97 -2.27 -39.50
N ASP A 20 50.96 -3.05 -39.98
CA ASP A 20 51.80 -2.66 -41.13
C ASP A 20 52.85 -3.76 -41.46
N THR A 21 52.84 -4.21 -42.71
CA THR A 21 53.80 -5.16 -43.30
C THR A 21 54.87 -4.40 -44.08
N PRO A 22 56.17 -4.69 -43.87
CA PRO A 22 57.16 -4.61 -44.94
C PRO A 22 58.07 -5.89 -45.01
N PRO A 23 58.86 -6.09 -46.08
CA PRO A 23 58.79 -7.27 -46.93
C PRO A 23 59.76 -8.41 -46.56
N ALA A 24 59.47 -9.58 -47.12
CA ALA A 24 60.26 -10.81 -47.01
C ALA A 24 61.66 -10.70 -47.64
N PRO A 25 62.70 -11.30 -47.02
CA PRO A 25 63.87 -11.80 -47.72
C PRO A 25 63.69 -13.29 -48.11
N ASP A 26 64.22 -13.63 -49.29
CA ASP A 26 64.20 -14.93 -49.98
C ASP A 26 64.69 -16.14 -49.15
N PRO A 27 64.31 -17.38 -49.52
CA PRO A 27 64.56 -18.58 -48.73
C PRO A 27 66.02 -19.01 -48.80
N GLN A 28 66.74 -18.90 -47.68
CA GLN A 28 67.97 -19.65 -47.49
C GLN A 28 67.60 -21.10 -47.16
N VAL A 29 67.76 -21.96 -48.17
CA VAL A 29 67.79 -23.41 -48.01
C VAL A 29 69.15 -23.74 -47.39
N ASP A 30 69.17 -23.92 -46.08
CA ASP A 30 70.23 -24.65 -45.39
C ASP A 30 69.79 -26.12 -45.31
N ASP A 31 70.23 -26.90 -46.30
CA ASP A 31 70.28 -28.37 -46.25
C ASP A 31 71.54 -28.78 -45.44
N ASP A 32 71.34 -29.31 -44.23
CA ASP A 32 71.99 -30.52 -43.67
C ASP A 32 71.72 -30.66 -42.16
N PRO A 33 71.82 -31.85 -41.56
CA PRO A 33 71.20 -33.13 -41.89
C PRO A 33 70.18 -33.51 -40.80
N ALA A 34 69.45 -34.60 -41.03
CA ALA A 34 68.58 -35.20 -40.03
C ALA A 34 69.33 -35.62 -38.75
N ASP A 35 69.23 -34.83 -37.69
CA ASP A 35 69.35 -35.33 -36.32
C ASP A 35 67.95 -35.71 -35.85
N GLY A 36 67.55 -36.90 -36.29
CA GLY A 36 66.50 -37.67 -35.62
C GLY A 36 66.99 -38.04 -34.23
N ASP A 37 66.84 -37.14 -33.27
CA ASP A 37 66.62 -37.51 -31.88
C ASP A 37 65.20 -38.08 -31.77
N ASP A 38 65.00 -39.23 -32.44
CA ASP A 38 63.98 -40.19 -32.10
C ASP A 38 64.39 -40.75 -30.73
N ALA A 39 64.21 -39.95 -29.67
CA ALA A 39 64.03 -40.47 -28.33
C ALA A 39 62.87 -41.44 -28.46
N ALA A 40 63.18 -42.73 -28.67
CA ALA A 40 62.24 -43.75 -29.11
C ALA A 40 60.97 -43.61 -28.29
N VAL A 41 59.96 -42.98 -28.91
CA VAL A 41 58.72 -42.66 -28.22
C VAL A 41 58.14 -44.02 -27.89
N ASP A 42 58.09 -44.34 -26.60
CA ASP A 42 57.41 -45.54 -26.15
C ASP A 42 55.91 -45.31 -26.34
N TRP A 43 55.47 -45.53 -27.58
CA TRP A 43 54.08 -45.40 -28.03
C TRP A 43 53.13 -46.19 -27.14
N GLN A 44 53.61 -47.25 -26.50
CA GLN A 44 52.83 -48.09 -25.59
C GLN A 44 52.64 -47.41 -24.23
N ALA A 45 53.67 -46.77 -23.69
CA ALA A 45 53.57 -45.94 -22.47
C ALA A 45 52.69 -44.69 -22.69
N GLU A 46 52.78 -44.06 -23.87
CA GLU A 46 52.02 -42.86 -24.20
C GLU A 46 50.53 -43.18 -24.45
N ALA A 47 50.23 -44.26 -25.17
CA ALA A 47 48.86 -44.79 -25.28
C ALA A 47 48.27 -45.14 -23.91
N GLY A 48 49.09 -45.68 -22.99
CA GLY A 48 48.70 -45.95 -21.61
C GLY A 48 48.32 -44.68 -20.84
N LYS A 49 49.08 -43.59 -20.99
CA LYS A 49 48.76 -42.27 -20.42
C LYS A 49 47.44 -41.72 -20.97
N TRP A 50 47.27 -41.71 -22.29
CA TRP A 50 46.05 -41.21 -22.93
C TRP A 50 44.81 -42.01 -22.53
N LYS A 51 44.94 -43.34 -22.40
CA LYS A 51 43.85 -44.20 -21.90
C LYS A 51 43.48 -43.87 -20.45
N LYS A 52 44.45 -43.66 -19.57
CA LYS A 52 44.19 -43.24 -18.17
C LYS A 52 43.56 -41.85 -18.10
N LEU A 53 44.06 -40.91 -18.89
CA LEU A 53 43.55 -39.55 -18.95
C LEU A 53 42.11 -39.52 -19.50
N SER A 54 41.84 -40.28 -20.56
CA SER A 54 40.52 -40.47 -21.14
C SER A 54 39.52 -40.99 -20.09
N ARG A 55 39.86 -42.06 -19.37
CA ARG A 55 39.00 -42.60 -18.30
C ARG A 55 38.78 -41.62 -17.15
N THR A 56 39.80 -40.84 -16.79
CA THR A 56 39.70 -39.81 -15.74
C THR A 56 38.81 -38.66 -16.19
N ASN A 57 38.94 -38.21 -17.44
CA ASN A 57 38.09 -37.16 -17.99
C ASN A 57 36.65 -37.63 -18.16
N GLU A 58 36.44 -38.87 -18.56
CA GLU A 58 35.11 -39.48 -18.61
C GLU A 58 34.46 -39.53 -17.22
N GLN A 59 35.21 -39.94 -16.19
CA GLN A 59 34.70 -39.94 -14.81
C GLN A 59 34.38 -38.52 -14.33
N ARG A 60 35.28 -37.56 -14.54
CA ARG A 60 35.06 -36.14 -14.19
C ARG A 60 33.85 -35.55 -14.93
N ALA A 61 33.65 -35.91 -16.20
CA ALA A 61 32.50 -35.46 -16.97
C ALA A 61 31.19 -35.99 -16.36
N LYS A 62 31.17 -37.26 -15.93
CA LYS A 62 30.01 -37.85 -15.24
C LYS A 62 29.75 -37.18 -13.89
N ASP A 63 30.79 -36.95 -13.09
CA ASP A 63 30.67 -36.31 -11.78
C ASP A 63 30.20 -34.85 -11.92
N ASN A 64 30.73 -34.10 -12.90
CA ASN A 64 30.31 -32.75 -13.22
C ASN A 64 28.87 -32.70 -13.73
N ALA A 65 28.46 -33.65 -14.57
CA ALA A 65 27.08 -33.75 -15.04
C ALA A 65 26.11 -34.00 -13.86
N ALA A 66 26.45 -34.91 -12.94
CA ALA A 66 25.66 -35.16 -11.75
C ALA A 66 25.60 -33.95 -10.80
N ALA A 67 26.71 -33.22 -10.65
CA ALA A 67 26.76 -31.99 -9.87
C ALA A 67 25.90 -30.88 -10.51
N ALA A 68 25.95 -30.73 -11.84
CA ALA A 68 25.14 -29.76 -12.57
C ALA A 68 23.63 -30.05 -12.43
N THR A 69 23.22 -31.31 -12.49
CA THR A 69 21.82 -31.70 -12.25
C THR A 69 21.37 -31.33 -10.84
N ARG A 70 22.16 -31.68 -9.81
CA ARG A 70 21.84 -31.33 -8.42
C ARG A 70 21.79 -29.83 -8.18
N LEU A 71 22.68 -29.07 -8.82
CA LEU A 71 22.70 -27.63 -8.73
C LEU A 71 21.43 -27.03 -9.36
N ALA A 72 21.03 -27.50 -10.54
CA ALA A 72 19.79 -27.08 -11.19
C ALA A 72 18.55 -27.41 -10.35
N GLU A 73 18.49 -28.59 -9.71
CA GLU A 73 17.40 -28.97 -8.81
C GLU A 73 17.32 -28.05 -7.58
N LEU A 74 18.46 -27.73 -6.97
CA LEU A 74 18.52 -26.82 -5.81
C LEU A 74 18.17 -25.37 -6.19
N GLU A 75 18.58 -24.91 -7.36
CA GLU A 75 18.22 -23.58 -7.87
C GLU A 75 16.71 -23.51 -8.16
N ALA A 76 16.14 -24.52 -8.81
CA ALA A 76 14.71 -24.59 -9.04
C ALA A 76 13.93 -24.61 -7.72
N ALA A 77 14.35 -25.43 -6.75
CA ALA A 77 13.72 -25.48 -5.43
C ALA A 77 13.80 -24.12 -4.71
N GLN A 78 14.97 -23.47 -4.70
CA GLN A 78 15.15 -22.16 -4.09
C GLN A 78 14.32 -21.08 -4.78
N GLN A 79 14.22 -21.09 -6.11
CA GLN A 79 13.35 -20.16 -6.84
C GLN A 79 11.89 -20.36 -6.43
N THR A 80 11.40 -21.60 -6.38
CA THR A 80 10.01 -21.89 -5.94
C THR A 80 9.75 -21.49 -4.49
N ASP A 81 10.73 -21.66 -3.61
CA ASP A 81 10.63 -21.24 -2.21
C ASP A 81 10.65 -19.72 -2.08
N ALA A 82 11.49 -19.02 -2.84
CA ALA A 82 11.53 -17.56 -2.89
C ALA A 82 10.20 -17.00 -3.39
N GLU A 83 9.65 -17.52 -4.49
CA GLU A 83 8.33 -17.14 -5.02
C GLU A 83 7.23 -17.34 -3.96
N ARG A 84 7.19 -18.50 -3.31
CA ARG A 84 6.23 -18.79 -2.24
C ARG A 84 6.37 -17.83 -1.05
N LEU A 85 7.60 -17.47 -0.66
CA LEU A 85 7.84 -16.51 0.41
C LEU A 85 7.39 -15.10 0.01
N THR A 86 7.69 -14.65 -1.21
CA THR A 86 7.23 -13.35 -1.71
C THR A 86 5.71 -13.27 -1.78
N GLN A 87 5.04 -14.32 -2.25
CA GLN A 87 3.57 -14.36 -2.27
C GLN A 87 2.99 -14.28 -0.86
N ARG A 88 3.57 -15.01 0.11
CA ARG A 88 3.13 -14.95 1.51
C ARG A 88 3.35 -13.58 2.14
N ALA A 89 4.46 -12.92 1.82
CA ALA A 89 4.73 -11.56 2.27
C ALA A 89 3.70 -10.58 1.69
N ALA A 90 3.46 -10.62 0.39
CA ALA A 90 2.45 -9.79 -0.27
C ALA A 90 1.03 -10.03 0.28
N ASP A 91 0.65 -11.29 0.51
CA ASP A 91 -0.64 -11.63 1.12
C ASP A 91 -0.76 -11.11 2.55
N ALA A 92 0.33 -11.16 3.33
CA ALA A 92 0.36 -10.65 4.69
C ALA A 92 0.26 -9.12 4.73
N GLU A 93 0.99 -8.43 3.86
CA GLU A 93 0.92 -6.96 3.69
C GLU A 93 -0.48 -6.53 3.27
N ALA A 94 -1.08 -7.19 2.28
CA ALA A 94 -2.45 -6.90 1.84
C ALA A 94 -3.46 -7.07 2.98
N ARG A 95 -3.32 -8.12 3.81
CA ARG A 95 -4.19 -8.32 4.98
C ARG A 95 -3.97 -7.25 6.05
N ALA A 96 -2.73 -6.84 6.29
CA ALA A 96 -2.40 -5.79 7.25
C ALA A 96 -2.98 -4.43 6.81
N GLN A 97 -2.82 -4.07 5.53
CA GLN A 97 -3.42 -2.86 4.96
C GLN A 97 -4.95 -2.89 5.04
N ALA A 98 -5.58 -4.02 4.70
CA ALA A 98 -7.03 -4.16 4.81
C ALA A 98 -7.54 -4.14 6.27
N ALA A 99 -6.74 -4.56 7.24
CA ALA A 99 -7.07 -4.42 8.65
C ALA A 99 -6.97 -2.95 9.10
N THR A 100 -5.91 -2.25 8.69
CA THR A 100 -5.69 -0.84 8.99
C THR A 100 -6.80 0.03 8.40
N ALA A 101 -7.15 -0.17 7.13
CA ALA A 101 -8.27 0.55 6.50
C ALA A 101 -9.60 0.34 7.25
N ARG A 102 -9.89 -0.88 7.71
CA ARG A 102 -11.08 -1.15 8.54
C ARG A 102 -11.01 -0.47 9.89
N ALA A 103 -9.82 -0.40 10.50
CA ALA A 103 -9.61 0.29 11.77
C ALA A 103 -9.81 1.80 11.62
N VAL A 104 -9.28 2.43 10.56
CA VAL A 104 -9.52 3.85 10.25
C VAL A 104 -11.02 4.10 10.08
N VAL A 105 -11.74 3.27 9.32
CA VAL A 105 -13.19 3.42 9.15
C VAL A 105 -13.92 3.30 10.51
N ALA A 106 -13.52 2.37 11.36
CA ALA A 106 -14.10 2.22 12.68
C ALA A 106 -13.85 3.45 13.57
N GLU A 107 -12.65 4.01 13.50
CA GLU A 107 -12.26 5.20 14.27
C GLU A 107 -13.00 6.45 13.80
N VAL A 108 -13.13 6.65 12.49
CA VAL A 108 -13.96 7.70 11.91
C VAL A 108 -15.39 7.62 12.42
N LYS A 109 -15.99 6.42 12.42
CA LYS A 109 -17.34 6.20 12.94
C LYS A 109 -17.44 6.48 14.44
N ALA A 110 -16.41 6.13 15.21
CA ALA A 110 -16.36 6.38 16.65
C ALA A 110 -16.30 7.89 16.95
N LEU A 111 -15.51 8.65 16.19
CA LEU A 111 -15.36 10.10 16.33
C LEU A 111 -16.55 10.89 15.74
N ALA A 112 -17.31 10.30 14.82
CA ALA A 112 -18.47 10.91 14.18
C ALA A 112 -19.73 11.04 15.07
N GLY A 113 -19.60 11.05 16.40
CA GLY A 113 -20.74 11.12 17.34
C GLY A 113 -21.63 12.38 17.20
N MET A 114 -21.13 13.43 16.55
CA MET A 114 -21.88 14.66 16.27
C MET A 114 -22.71 14.59 14.97
N PHE A 115 -22.49 13.57 14.14
CA PHE A 115 -23.24 13.35 12.91
C PHE A 115 -24.60 12.71 13.21
N ALA A 116 -25.59 12.99 12.36
CA ALA A 116 -26.87 12.29 12.40
C ALA A 116 -26.71 10.81 12.03
N ASP A 117 -25.82 10.52 11.07
CA ASP A 117 -25.41 9.19 10.66
C ASP A 117 -23.87 9.11 10.58
N PRO A 118 -23.20 8.23 11.36
CA PRO A 118 -21.76 8.02 11.27
C PRO A 118 -21.29 7.48 9.90
N ASP A 119 -22.15 6.80 9.13
CA ASP A 119 -21.78 6.30 7.80
C ASP A 119 -21.61 7.44 6.77
N ASP A 120 -22.38 8.52 6.90
CA ASP A 120 -22.22 9.72 6.07
C ASP A 120 -20.85 10.38 6.27
N ALA A 121 -20.32 10.32 7.49
CA ALA A 121 -18.99 10.86 7.79
C ALA A 121 -17.89 10.12 7.01
N VAL A 122 -17.94 8.78 7.00
CA VAL A 122 -17.01 7.93 6.25
C VAL A 122 -17.11 8.19 4.75
N ALA A 123 -18.33 8.31 4.22
CA ALA A 123 -18.56 8.51 2.80
C ALA A 123 -18.10 9.89 2.28
N LEU A 124 -18.10 10.92 3.15
CA LEU A 124 -17.88 12.32 2.75
C LEU A 124 -16.50 12.89 3.12
N LEU A 125 -15.72 12.19 3.95
CA LEU A 125 -14.32 12.54 4.26
C LEU A 125 -13.40 12.36 3.04
N GLY A 126 -13.75 11.49 2.09
CA GLY A 126 -12.97 11.26 0.87
C GLY A 126 -11.94 10.13 1.04
N SER A 127 -10.66 10.41 0.82
CA SER A 127 -9.59 9.40 0.98
C SER A 127 -9.28 9.22 2.47
N LEU A 128 -9.38 7.98 2.94
CA LEU A 128 -9.10 7.61 4.32
C LEU A 128 -7.65 7.14 4.52
N ASP A 129 -6.90 6.94 3.42
CA ASP A 129 -5.55 6.37 3.44
C ASP A 129 -4.53 7.31 4.08
N GLY A 130 -4.83 8.61 4.17
CA GLY A 130 -3.97 9.62 4.80
C GLY A 130 -4.03 9.67 6.32
N TYR A 131 -4.94 8.92 6.95
CA TYR A 131 -5.13 8.94 8.41
C TYR A 131 -4.37 7.83 9.15
N ALA A 132 -3.62 6.99 8.44
CA ALA A 132 -2.75 5.99 9.06
C ALA A 132 -1.33 6.15 8.54
N ASP A 133 -0.35 6.02 9.42
CA ASP A 133 1.05 6.05 9.02
C ASP A 133 1.56 4.68 8.54
N ALA A 134 2.86 4.60 8.20
CA ALA A 134 3.48 3.36 7.75
C ALA A 134 3.58 2.28 8.84
N ALA A 135 3.46 2.65 10.13
CA ALA A 135 3.40 1.72 11.25
C ALA A 135 1.97 1.20 11.51
N GLY A 136 0.96 1.83 10.90
CA GLY A 136 -0.46 1.53 11.11
C GLY A 136 -1.07 2.31 12.28
N ASP A 137 -0.36 3.30 12.81
CA ASP A 137 -0.88 4.20 13.83
C ASP A 137 -1.85 5.20 13.18
N ILE A 138 -3.03 5.35 13.78
CA ILE A 138 -4.13 6.16 13.24
C ILE A 138 -4.07 7.57 13.84
N ASP A 139 -4.03 8.59 13.00
CA ASP A 139 -4.06 9.99 13.40
C ASP A 139 -5.51 10.43 13.72
N THR A 140 -5.92 10.18 14.97
CA THR A 140 -7.25 10.53 15.47
C THR A 140 -7.50 12.04 15.51
N ASP A 141 -6.44 12.84 15.67
CA ASP A 141 -6.55 14.29 15.76
C ASP A 141 -6.86 14.88 14.38
N ALA A 142 -6.18 14.41 13.33
CA ALA A 142 -6.47 14.77 11.95
C ALA A 142 -7.89 14.36 11.54
N ILE A 143 -8.32 13.13 11.88
CA ILE A 143 -9.70 12.67 11.62
C ILE A 143 -10.71 13.62 12.31
N GLY A 144 -10.48 13.94 13.58
CA GLY A 144 -11.36 14.82 14.35
C GLY A 144 -11.47 16.22 13.74
N ALA A 145 -10.35 16.79 13.29
CA ALA A 145 -10.31 18.09 12.63
C ALA A 145 -11.11 18.10 11.31
N ASP A 146 -10.90 17.10 10.46
CA ASP A 146 -11.57 17.02 9.16
C ASP A 146 -13.08 16.73 9.30
N LEU A 147 -13.46 15.95 10.31
CA LEU A 147 -14.87 15.75 10.68
C LEU A 147 -15.53 17.06 11.12
N ALA A 148 -14.84 17.87 11.93
CA ALA A 148 -15.34 19.18 12.34
C ALA A 148 -15.50 20.12 11.13
N ASP A 149 -14.50 20.20 10.26
CA ASP A 149 -14.53 20.99 9.03
C ASP A 149 -15.64 20.52 8.07
N LEU A 150 -15.91 19.22 8.02
CA LEU A 150 -17.01 18.66 7.25
C LEU A 150 -18.37 19.14 7.77
N LEU A 151 -18.58 19.17 9.08
CA LEU A 151 -19.81 19.70 9.68
C LEU A 151 -19.98 21.19 9.46
N VAL A 152 -18.89 21.96 9.46
CA VAL A 152 -18.92 23.39 9.10
C VAL A 152 -19.38 23.59 7.65
N ARG A 153 -18.85 22.79 6.72
CA ARG A 153 -19.24 22.86 5.29
C ARG A 153 -20.64 22.31 5.02
N LYS A 154 -21.07 21.30 5.79
CA LYS A 154 -22.32 20.57 5.60
C LYS A 154 -23.08 20.46 6.93
N PRO A 155 -23.67 21.57 7.41
CA PRO A 155 -24.31 21.60 8.73
C PRO A 155 -25.56 20.72 8.83
N HIS A 156 -26.16 20.30 7.71
CA HIS A 156 -27.30 19.39 7.69
C HIS A 156 -26.95 17.94 8.09
N LEU A 157 -25.65 17.59 8.10
CA LEU A 157 -25.18 16.29 8.56
C LEU A 157 -25.12 16.20 10.09
N ALA A 158 -25.14 17.33 10.78
CA ALA A 158 -25.11 17.35 12.24
C ALA A 158 -26.40 16.76 12.82
N LYS A 159 -26.26 16.04 13.94
CA LYS A 159 -27.40 15.53 14.69
C LYS A 159 -28.33 16.69 15.09
N PRO A 160 -29.65 16.59 14.86
CA PRO A 160 -30.57 17.66 15.22
C PRO A 160 -30.54 17.91 16.72
N ALA A 161 -30.43 19.18 17.10
CA ALA A 161 -30.49 19.62 18.49
C ALA A 161 -31.92 19.49 19.03
N GLY A 162 -32.22 18.33 19.63
CA GLY A 162 -33.42 18.10 20.45
C GLY A 162 -34.60 17.41 19.75
N PRO A 163 -35.59 16.96 20.55
CA PRO A 163 -36.79 16.32 20.02
C PRO A 163 -37.60 17.33 19.20
N ARG A 164 -37.87 16.97 17.94
CA ARG A 164 -38.80 17.72 17.08
C ARG A 164 -40.20 17.47 17.59
N THR A 165 -40.67 18.26 18.56
CA THR A 165 -42.09 18.25 18.89
C THR A 165 -42.85 18.78 17.68
N PRO A 166 -43.84 18.03 17.16
CA PRO A 166 -44.76 18.59 16.18
C PRO A 166 -45.31 19.89 16.77
N ARG A 167 -45.30 20.97 16.00
CA ARG A 167 -45.98 22.20 16.44
C ARG A 167 -47.42 21.80 16.75
N PRO A 168 -47.94 22.08 17.96
CA PRO A 168 -49.32 21.77 18.30
C PRO A 168 -50.23 22.31 17.20
N ASP A 169 -51.08 21.45 16.65
CA ASP A 169 -52.04 21.85 15.63
C ASP A 169 -52.90 22.99 16.19
N PRO A 170 -52.95 24.17 15.54
CA PRO A 170 -53.78 25.30 15.96
C PRO A 170 -55.27 24.94 16.13
N GLY A 171 -55.74 23.84 15.54
CA GLY A 171 -57.09 23.32 15.69
C GLY A 171 -57.34 22.41 16.90
N VAL A 172 -56.30 21.94 17.59
CA VAL A 172 -56.39 20.84 18.58
C VAL A 172 -56.17 21.31 20.03
N GLY A 173 -55.93 22.60 20.27
CA GLY A 173 -55.90 23.18 21.62
C GLY A 173 -57.24 23.80 22.01
N SER A 174 -57.58 23.79 23.31
CA SER A 174 -58.62 24.67 23.85
C SER A 174 -58.27 26.11 23.47
N ARG A 175 -58.99 26.66 22.49
CA ARG A 175 -59.12 28.11 22.37
C ARG A 175 -59.75 28.52 23.69
N GLY A 176 -58.98 29.17 24.55
CA GLY A 176 -59.39 29.45 25.93
C GLY A 176 -60.84 29.89 25.95
N ASP A 177 -61.69 29.08 26.57
CA ASP A 177 -63.09 29.45 26.76
C ASP A 177 -63.06 30.73 27.57
N ALA A 178 -63.78 31.76 27.12
CA ALA A 178 -63.86 33.00 27.88
C ALA A 178 -64.36 32.65 29.29
N PRO A 179 -63.74 33.17 30.36
CA PRO A 179 -64.18 32.84 31.72
C PRO A 179 -65.68 33.14 31.83
N GLU A 180 -66.45 32.18 32.32
CA GLU A 180 -67.89 32.33 32.52
C GLU A 180 -68.11 33.51 33.47
N VAL A 181 -68.58 34.64 32.92
CA VAL A 181 -68.83 35.85 33.70
C VAL A 181 -70.17 35.68 34.40
N ASP A 182 -70.16 35.59 35.73
CA ASP A 182 -71.39 35.66 36.50
C ASP A 182 -71.94 37.10 36.48
N TYR A 183 -72.89 37.35 35.58
CA TYR A 183 -73.53 38.66 35.40
C TYR A 183 -74.35 39.14 36.61
N ARG A 184 -74.57 38.30 37.64
CA ARG A 184 -75.21 38.74 38.89
C ARG A 184 -74.27 39.55 39.78
N THR A 185 -72.97 39.34 39.64
CA THR A 185 -71.94 39.97 40.48
C THR A 185 -70.95 40.82 39.68
N ALA A 186 -70.96 40.70 38.35
CA ALA A 186 -70.12 41.49 37.45
C ALA A 186 -70.45 42.99 37.46
N ALA A 187 -69.46 43.79 37.07
CA ALA A 187 -69.64 45.24 36.93
C ALA A 187 -70.70 45.55 35.85
N PRO A 188 -71.57 46.57 36.06
CA PRO A 188 -72.63 46.90 35.10
C PRO A 188 -72.16 47.19 33.67
N ALA A 189 -70.93 47.69 33.52
CA ALA A 189 -70.30 47.92 32.22
C ALA A 189 -70.08 46.62 31.44
N VAL A 190 -69.63 45.55 32.10
CA VAL A 190 -69.38 44.24 31.47
C VAL A 190 -70.70 43.62 30.98
N PHE A 191 -71.77 43.79 31.76
CA PHE A 191 -73.11 43.34 31.37
C PHE A 191 -73.69 44.17 30.21
N ALA A 192 -73.44 45.49 30.19
CA ALA A 192 -73.88 46.37 29.11
C ALA A 192 -73.16 46.05 27.79
N ASP A 193 -71.86 45.77 27.84
CA ASP A 193 -71.06 45.37 26.68
C ASP A 193 -71.54 44.02 26.12
N GLU A 194 -71.96 43.09 26.98
CA GLU A 194 -72.53 41.81 26.55
C GLU A 194 -73.89 42.02 25.86
N LEU A 195 -74.79 42.78 26.47
CA LEU A 195 -76.08 43.11 25.86
C LEU A 195 -75.93 43.86 24.52
N ALA A 196 -74.89 44.69 24.39
CA ALA A 196 -74.57 45.40 23.16
C ALA A 196 -74.22 44.45 22.00
N LYS A 197 -73.59 43.30 22.26
CA LYS A 197 -73.37 42.24 21.24
C LYS A 197 -74.68 41.72 20.65
N TYR A 198 -75.75 41.76 21.45
CA TYR A 198 -77.11 41.36 21.06
C TYR A 198 -78.01 42.54 20.67
N GLY A 199 -77.47 43.76 20.57
CA GLY A 199 -78.22 44.97 20.20
C GLY A 199 -79.17 45.49 21.28
N LEU A 200 -79.05 45.01 22.52
CA LEU A 200 -79.87 45.37 23.67
C LEU A 200 -79.17 46.43 24.52
N ARG A 201 -79.94 47.30 25.19
CA ARG A 201 -79.41 48.28 26.16
C ARG A 201 -80.02 48.02 27.54
N PRO A 202 -79.24 48.06 28.63
CA PRO A 202 -79.80 47.93 29.97
C PRO A 202 -80.76 49.10 30.24
N ARG A 203 -81.90 48.80 30.87
CA ARG A 203 -82.83 49.85 31.32
C ARG A 203 -82.24 50.49 32.58
N SER A 204 -82.08 51.81 32.55
CA SER A 204 -81.69 52.65 33.69
C SER A 204 -82.73 52.62 34.80
#